data_AF-A0A521RWF6-F1
#
_entry.id   AF-A0A521RWF6-F1
#
_cell.length_a   1.000
_cell.length_b   1.000
_cell.length_c   1.000
_cell.angle_alpha   90.00
_cell.angle_beta   90.00
_cell.angle_gamma   90.00
#
_symmetry.space_group_name_H-M   'P 1'
#
loop_
_entity.id
_entity.type
_entity.pdbx_description
1 polymer ?
#
loop_
_entity_poly.entity_id
_entity_poly.type
_entity_poly.pdbx_seq_one_letter_code
_entity_poly.pdbx_strand_id
1 'polypeptide(L)'
;MNSAKPTIRFITHSPPAPGISGDRIRVFNLMRQLQRRGWRVRLWSLVASNEPSGFEDACSRVAEEVVLVPRLHDPVQRLASLARDAITGRALHAHWFWSPATGRVA
;
A
#
# COMPACT_ATOMS: atom_id res chain seq x y z
N MET A 1 -14.69 -10.58 -26.97
CA MET A 1 -13.68 -11.02 -25.98
C MET A 1 -13.60 -9.96 -24.88
N ASN A 2 -14.09 -10.27 -23.68
CA ASN A 2 -13.89 -9.40 -22.50
C ASN A 2 -12.42 -9.49 -22.10
N SER A 3 -11.56 -8.62 -22.65
CA SER A 3 -10.18 -8.53 -22.17
C SER A 3 -10.23 -8.00 -20.74
N ALA A 4 -9.87 -8.84 -19.77
CA ALA A 4 -9.83 -8.44 -18.37
C ALA A 4 -8.94 -7.20 -18.22
N LYS A 5 -9.41 -6.20 -17.45
CA LYS A 5 -8.66 -4.97 -17.22
C LYS A 5 -7.25 -5.30 -16.71
N PRO A 6 -6.18 -4.77 -17.32
CA PRO A 6 -4.83 -5.00 -16.83
C PRO A 6 -4.69 -4.44 -15.41
N THR A 7 -3.93 -5.13 -14.56
CA THR A 7 -3.79 -4.82 -13.13
C THR A 7 -2.36 -4.41 -12.81
N ILE A 8 -2.19 -3.39 -11.97
CA ILE A 8 -0.90 -2.92 -11.48
C ILE A 8 -0.95 -2.64 -9.98
N ARG A 9 0.13 -2.98 -9.27
CA ARG A 9 0.29 -2.69 -7.85
C ARG A 9 1.48 -1.75 -7.62
N PHE A 10 1.21 -0.64 -6.94
CA PHE A 10 2.22 0.27 -6.43
C PHE A 10 2.61 -0.12 -5.02
N ILE A 11 3.92 -0.15 -4.75
CA ILE A 11 4.49 -0.36 -3.43
C ILE A 11 5.30 0.89 -3.10
N THR A 12 4.88 1.63 -2.07
CA THR A 12 5.47 2.93 -1.72
C THR A 12 5.95 2.98 -0.26
N HIS A 13 7.03 3.71 -0.02
CA HIS A 13 7.59 3.92 1.31
C HIS A 13 6.85 5.00 2.12
N SER A 14 5.93 5.73 1.48
CA SER A 14 4.97 6.64 2.11
C SER A 14 3.74 6.82 1.21
N PRO A 15 2.58 7.25 1.73
CA PRO A 15 1.38 7.37 0.92
C PRO A 15 1.58 8.45 -0.15
N PRO A 16 1.19 8.21 -1.41
CA PRO A 16 1.42 9.14 -2.50
C PRO A 16 0.53 10.40 -2.41
N ALA A 17 -0.40 10.44 -1.46
CA ALA A 17 -1.20 11.61 -1.14
C ALA A 17 -1.01 12.04 0.33
N PRO A 18 -1.23 13.32 0.68
CA PRO A 18 -1.26 14.45 -0.25
C PRO A 18 0.11 14.68 -0.90
N GLY A 19 0.12 15.41 -2.02
CA GLY A 19 1.31 15.67 -2.85
C GLY A 19 2.29 16.66 -2.22
N ILE A 20 2.87 16.32 -1.07
CA ILE A 20 3.81 17.18 -0.31
C ILE A 20 5.27 17.02 -0.75
N SER A 21 5.56 16.06 -1.61
CA SER A 21 6.89 15.84 -2.19
C SER A 21 6.78 15.48 -3.67
N GLY A 22 7.84 15.73 -4.44
CA GLY A 22 7.88 15.42 -5.87
C GLY A 22 7.64 13.93 -6.17
N ASP A 23 8.12 13.04 -5.30
CA ASP A 23 7.88 11.60 -5.41
C ASP A 23 6.40 11.24 -5.23
N ARG A 24 5.76 11.75 -4.16
CA ARG A 24 4.33 11.55 -3.90
C ARG A 24 3.47 12.09 -5.04
N ILE A 25 3.75 13.31 -5.51
CA ILE A 25 3.05 13.93 -6.65
C ILE A 25 3.18 13.04 -7.90
N ARG A 26 4.37 12.54 -8.19
CA ARG A 26 4.62 11.70 -9.36
C ARG A 26 3.82 10.39 -9.28
N VAL A 27 3.95 9.67 -8.18
CA VAL A 27 3.27 8.37 -8.01
C VAL A 27 1.75 8.53 -8.05
N PHE A 28 1.20 9.53 -7.34
CA PHE A 28 -0.23 9.78 -7.34
C PHE A 28 -0.78 10.09 -8.73
N ASN A 29 -0.09 10.94 -9.50
CA ASN A 29 -0.52 11.27 -10.85
C ASN A 29 -0.39 10.09 -11.80
N LEU A 30 0.65 9.25 -11.66
CA LEU A 30 0.79 8.04 -12.46
C LEU A 30 -0.35 7.05 -12.17
N MET A 31 -0.67 6.81 -10.90
CA MET A 31 -1.82 5.99 -10.49
C MET A 31 -3.12 6.52 -11.12
N ARG A 32 -3.38 7.82 -10.99
CA ARG A 32 -4.56 8.47 -11.57
C ARG A 32 -4.63 8.32 -13.10
N GLN A 33 -3.50 8.45 -13.80
CA GLN A 33 -3.46 8.29 -15.26
C GLN A 33 -3.70 6.84 -15.69
N LEU A 34 -3.16 5.86 -14.96
CA LEU A 34 -3.39 4.43 -15.24
C LEU A 34 -4.85 4.04 -14.99
N GLN A 35 -5.44 4.49 -13.88
CA GLN A 35 -6.86 4.31 -13.59
C GLN A 35 -7.74 4.84 -14.74
N ARG A 36 -7.46 6.08 -15.21
CA ARG A 36 -8.18 6.69 -16.34
C ARG A 36 -8.04 5.92 -17.65
N ARG A 37 -6.92 5.22 -17.84
CA ARG A 37 -6.67 4.34 -19.00
C ARG A 37 -7.27 2.94 -18.83
N GLY A 38 -8.08 2.72 -17.80
CA GLY A 38 -8.79 1.47 -17.57
C GLY A 38 -7.98 0.39 -16.85
N TRP A 39 -6.85 0.73 -16.23
CA TRP A 39 -6.12 -0.21 -15.39
C TRP A 39 -6.78 -0.36 -14.02
N ARG A 40 -6.73 -1.58 -13.46
CA ARG A 40 -6.99 -1.81 -12.03
C ARG A 40 -5.75 -1.42 -11.24
N VAL A 41 -5.83 -0.29 -10.55
CA VAL A 41 -4.72 0.23 -9.75
C VAL A 41 -4.90 -0.22 -8.30
N ARG A 42 -3.84 -0.77 -7.72
CA ARG A 42 -3.77 -1.18 -6.31
C ARG A 42 -2.60 -0.48 -5.65
N LEU A 43 -2.77 -0.05 -4.41
CA LEU A 43 -1.74 0.62 -3.63
C LEU A 43 -1.47 -0.19 -2.37
N TRP A 44 -0.19 -0.34 -2.07
CA TRP A 44 0.25 -0.69 -0.75
C TRP A 44 1.37 0.24 -0.30
N SER A 45 1.17 0.87 0.85
CA SER A 45 2.05 1.92 1.35
C SER A 45 2.37 1.74 2.82
N LEU A 46 3.59 2.13 3.19
CA LEU A 46 3.90 2.45 4.57
C LEU A 46 3.24 3.77 4.98
N VAL A 47 2.86 3.87 6.25
CA VAL A 47 2.23 5.05 6.87
C VAL A 47 3.04 5.46 8.10
N ALA A 48 3.54 6.68 8.10
CA ALA A 48 4.14 7.26 9.30
C ALA A 48 3.06 7.79 10.26
N SER A 49 3.37 7.93 11.54
CA SER A 49 2.43 8.46 12.54
C SER A 49 2.04 9.92 12.30
N ASN A 50 2.82 10.65 11.51
CA ASN A 50 2.62 12.05 11.18
C ASN A 50 2.09 12.26 9.75
N GLU A 51 1.47 11.25 9.13
CA GLU A 51 0.89 11.43 7.80
C GLU A 51 -0.23 12.49 7.83
N PRO A 52 -0.31 13.37 6.81
CA PRO A 52 -1.34 14.40 6.75
C PRO A 52 -2.74 13.80 6.66
N SER A 53 -3.74 14.44 7.27
CA SER A 53 -5.12 13.98 7.21
C SER A 53 -5.66 13.87 5.77
N GLY A 54 -6.60 12.95 5.55
CA GLY A 54 -7.27 12.76 4.25
C GLY A 54 -6.42 12.05 3.19
N PHE A 55 -5.22 11.57 3.53
CA PHE A 55 -4.38 10.82 2.60
C PHE A 55 -5.03 9.51 2.12
N GLU A 56 -5.73 8.82 3.02
CA GLU A 56 -6.40 7.55 2.75
C GLU A 56 -7.51 7.75 1.71
N ASP A 57 -8.42 8.70 1.95
CA ASP A 57 -9.48 9.06 1.00
C ASP A 57 -8.93 9.44 -0.38
N ALA A 58 -7.83 10.19 -0.40
CA ALA A 58 -7.18 10.57 -1.65
C ALA A 58 -6.65 9.35 -2.41
N CYS A 59 -6.03 8.39 -1.73
CA CYS A 59 -5.54 7.15 -2.33
C CYS A 59 -6.69 6.25 -2.82
N SER A 60 -7.76 6.11 -2.03
CA SER A 60 -8.93 5.29 -2.36
C SER A 60 -9.71 5.81 -3.57
N ARG A 61 -9.58 7.10 -3.91
CA ARG A 61 -10.15 7.66 -5.17
C ARG A 61 -9.43 7.20 -6.44
N VAL A 62 -8.16 6.80 -6.34
CA VAL A 62 -7.31 6.47 -7.49
C VAL A 62 -6.88 4.99 -7.52
N ALA A 63 -7.09 4.24 -6.44
CA ALA A 63 -6.81 2.81 -6.34
C ALA A 63 -8.04 2.03 -5.87
N GLU A 64 -8.29 0.88 -6.50
CA GLU A 64 -9.38 -0.04 -6.15
C GLU A 64 -9.10 -0.79 -4.82
N GLU A 65 -7.83 -0.94 -4.47
CA GLU A 65 -7.37 -1.59 -3.23
C GLU A 65 -6.29 -0.71 -2.62
N VAL A 66 -6.44 -0.34 -1.35
CA VAL A 66 -5.46 0.43 -0.59
C VAL A 66 -5.12 -0.33 0.67
N VAL A 67 -3.87 -0.79 0.77
CA VAL A 67 -3.33 -1.43 1.97
C VAL A 67 -2.37 -0.44 2.62
N LEU A 68 -2.64 -0.08 3.86
CA LEU A 68 -1.83 0.84 4.65
C LEU A 68 -1.17 0.07 5.78
N VAL A 69 0.16 0.11 5.82
CA VAL A 69 0.94 -0.56 6.87
C VAL A 69 1.63 0.48 7.74
N PRO A 70 1.37 0.51 9.05
CA PRO A 70 2.07 1.39 9.97
C PRO A 70 3.59 1.15 9.92
N ARG A 71 4.36 2.23 9.73
CA ARG A 71 5.82 2.19 9.84
C ARG A 71 6.20 2.18 11.31
N LEU A 72 6.55 1.00 11.82
CA LEU A 72 7.02 0.85 13.21
C LEU A 72 8.42 1.47 13.33
N HIS A 73 8.51 2.60 14.03
CA HIS A 73 9.77 3.28 14.33
C HIS A 73 10.35 2.90 15.68
N ASP A 74 9.52 2.41 16.61
CA ASP A 74 9.91 2.02 17.95
C ASP A 74 10.43 0.57 18.00
N PRO A 75 11.67 0.32 18.47
CA PRO A 75 12.22 -1.03 18.67
C PRO A 75 11.32 -1.94 19.52
N VAL A 76 10.64 -1.41 20.54
CA VAL A 76 9.76 -2.18 21.43
C VAL A 76 8.54 -2.68 20.66
N GLN A 77 7.93 -1.80 19.86
CA GLN A 77 6.78 -2.16 19.02
C GLN A 77 7.16 -3.18 17.94
N ARG A 78 8.37 -3.05 17.37
CA ARG A 78 8.91 -4.05 16.44
C ARG A 78 9.04 -5.41 17.12
N LEU A 79 9.65 -5.46 18.30
CA LEU A 79 9.83 -6.72 19.03
C LEU A 79 8.49 -7.36 19.42
N ALA A 80 7.52 -6.56 19.86
CA ALA A 80 6.17 -7.04 20.18
C ALA A 80 5.46 -7.61 18.95
N SER A 81 5.59 -6.95 17.78
CA SER A 81 5.04 -7.47 16.52
C SER A 81 5.71 -8.78 16.12
N LEU A 82 7.04 -8.86 16.22
CA LEU A 82 7.82 -10.06 15.92
C LEU A 82 7.41 -11.24 16.80
N ALA A 83 7.27 -11.02 18.11
CA ALA A 83 6.84 -12.04 19.04
C ALA A 83 5.43 -12.54 18.70
N ARG A 84 4.50 -11.64 18.37
CA ARG A 84 3.14 -11.99 17.94
C ARG A 84 3.16 -12.83 16.67
N ASP A 85 3.92 -12.40 15.65
CA ASP A 85 3.97 -13.09 14.36
C ASP A 85 4.59 -14.48 14.50
N ALA A 86 5.64 -14.62 15.34
CA ALA A 86 6.25 -15.90 15.67
C ALA A 86 5.27 -16.85 16.39
N ILE A 87 4.51 -16.36 17.38
CA ILE A 87 3.50 -17.16 18.10
C ILE A 87 2.36 -17.59 17.18
N THR A 88 1.95 -16.72 16.25
CA THR A 88 0.83 -16.97 15.34
C THR A 88 1.22 -17.73 14.07
N GLY A 89 2.50 -18.08 13.90
CA GLY A 89 3.01 -18.77 12.71
C GLY A 89 2.88 -17.94 11.43
N ARG A 90 2.74 -16.62 11.54
CA ARG A 90 2.70 -15.72 10.39
C ARG A 90 4.12 -15.46 9.92
N ALA A 91 4.30 -15.38 8.60
CA ALA A 91 5.58 -14.97 8.03
C ALA A 91 5.97 -13.61 8.62
N LEU A 92 7.23 -13.48 9.05
CA LEU A 92 7.82 -12.19 9.38
C LEU A 92 7.58 -11.28 8.17
N HIS A 93 6.94 -10.13 8.37
CA HIS A 93 6.60 -9.24 7.26
C HIS A 93 5.63 -9.87 6.25
N ALA A 94 4.64 -10.67 6.66
CA ALA A 94 3.62 -11.26 5.78
C ALA A 94 2.92 -10.21 4.90
N HIS A 95 2.69 -9.02 5.48
CA HIS A 95 2.20 -7.85 4.76
C HIS A 95 3.15 -7.37 3.65
N TRP A 96 4.38 -7.90 3.55
CA TRP A 96 5.31 -7.66 2.44
C TRP A 96 5.33 -8.68 1.33
N PHE A 97 4.72 -9.84 1.57
CA PHE A 97 4.69 -10.91 0.59
C PHE A 97 3.31 -10.93 -0.07
N TRP A 98 3.29 -10.58 -1.35
CA TRP A 98 2.11 -10.75 -2.18
C TRP A 98 1.98 -12.23 -2.58
N SER A 99 0.82 -12.83 -2.34
CA SER A 99 0.53 -14.18 -2.82
C SER A 99 -0.19 -14.12 -4.18
N PRO A 100 0.41 -14.67 -5.26
CA PRO A 100 -0.26 -14.78 -6.54
C PRO A 100 -1.53 -15.61 -6.49
N ALA A 101 -1.57 -16.61 -5.60
CA ALA A 101 -2.68 -17.55 -5.47
C ALA A 101 -3.93 -16.91 -4.84
N THR A 102 -3.77 -16.00 -3.88
CA THR A 102 -4.90 -15.36 -3.20
C THR A 102 -5.18 -13.95 -3.70
N GLY A 103 -4.26 -13.36 -4.49
CA GLY A 103 -4.35 -11.97 -4.93
C GLY A 103 -4.32 -10.96 -3.78
N ARG A 104 -3.99 -11.40 -2.58
CA ARG A 104 -3.95 -10.65 -1.31
C ARG A 104 -2.53 -10.63 -0.75
N VAL A 105 -2.35 -9.75 0.22
CA VAL A 105 -1.18 -9.74 1.09
C VAL A 105 -1.34 -10.84 2.15
N ALA A 106 -0.26 -11.53 2.51
CA ALA A 106 -0.29 -12.60 3.50
C ALA A 106 -0.47 -12.08 4.94
#